data_AF-A0A7C3F112-F1
#
_entry.id   AF-A0A7C3F112-F1
#
_cell.length_a   1.000
_cell.length_b   1.000
_cell.length_c   1.000
_cell.angle_alpha   90.00
_cell.angle_beta   90.00
_cell.angle_gamma   90.00
#
_symmetry.space_group_name_H-M   'P 1'
#
loop_
_entity.id
_entity.type
_entity.pdbx_description
1 polymer ?
#
loop_
_entity_poly.entity_id
_entity_poly.type
_entity_poly.pdbx_seq_one_letter_code
_entity_poly.pdbx_strand_id
1 'polypeptide(L)'
;MEGKIGLQWFDTAEDAMHKNNLNAIEEWVQANADNIHDIFHYVGDSEIEASKIIDGKQEKDAEGRIKISSYELYFFSNLMLIVYSEETQDLEKSEVLRKVKYLGELSMECGEP
;
A
#
# COMPACT_ATOMS: atom_id res chain seq x y z
N MET A 1 -11.82 -16.62 14.86
CA MET A 1 -10.65 -17.04 14.06
C MET A 1 -9.79 -15.81 13.93
N GLU A 2 -8.53 -15.87 14.34
CA GLU A 2 -7.56 -14.80 14.05
C GLU A 2 -7.22 -14.90 12.56
N GLY A 3 -7.44 -13.81 11.81
CA GLY A 3 -7.14 -13.77 10.39
C GLY A 3 -5.63 -13.68 10.18
N LYS A 4 -5.00 -14.72 9.65
CA LYS A 4 -3.59 -14.63 9.25
C LYS A 4 -3.51 -14.10 7.83
N ILE A 5 -2.78 -13.01 7.65
CA ILE A 5 -2.48 -12.46 6.34
C ILE A 5 -1.08 -12.91 5.93
N GLY A 6 -1.04 -13.69 4.85
CA GLY A 6 0.18 -14.03 4.13
C GLY A 6 0.59 -12.89 3.21
N LEU A 7 1.90 -12.72 3.03
CA LEU A 7 2.48 -11.68 2.20
C LEU A 7 3.39 -12.30 1.13
N GLN A 8 3.17 -11.91 -0.11
CA GLN A 8 4.01 -12.28 -1.23
C GLN A 8 4.51 -11.04 -1.98
N TRP A 9 5.84 -10.90 -2.08
CA TRP A 9 6.47 -9.82 -2.85
C TRP A 9 6.67 -10.24 -4.30
N PHE A 10 6.28 -9.39 -5.25
CA PHE A 10 6.48 -9.62 -6.69
C PHE A 10 7.86 -9.19 -7.16
N ASP A 11 8.38 -8.12 -6.57
CA ASP A 11 9.68 -7.57 -6.91
C ASP A 11 10.64 -7.90 -5.77
N THR A 12 11.66 -8.71 -6.05
CA THR A 12 12.72 -8.96 -5.07
C THR A 12 13.44 -7.63 -4.86
N ALA A 13 13.39 -7.14 -3.62
CA ALA A 13 13.95 -5.87 -3.18
C ALA A 13 15.47 -5.77 -3.35
N GLU A 14 15.95 -5.69 -4.59
CA GLU A 14 17.38 -5.52 -4.87
C GLU A 14 17.87 -4.10 -4.56
N ASP A 15 16.96 -3.12 -4.49
CA ASP A 15 17.30 -1.77 -4.04
C ASP A 15 17.23 -1.66 -2.50
N ALA A 16 18.36 -1.33 -1.89
CA ALA A 16 18.50 -1.09 -0.46
C ALA A 16 17.51 -0.05 0.10
N MET A 17 16.98 0.83 -0.76
CA MET A 17 15.97 1.84 -0.44
C MET A 17 14.64 1.23 0.01
N HIS A 18 14.32 0.02 -0.45
CA HIS A 18 13.08 -0.67 -0.09
C HIS A 18 13.25 -1.59 1.11
N LYS A 19 14.42 -2.23 1.30
CA LYS A 19 14.58 -3.29 2.31
C LYS A 19 14.16 -2.89 3.74
N ASN A 20 14.56 -1.71 4.21
CA ASN A 20 14.14 -1.22 5.54
C ASN A 20 12.65 -0.87 5.60
N ASN A 21 12.09 -0.38 4.49
CA ASN A 21 10.67 -0.05 4.39
C ASN A 21 9.80 -1.31 4.30
N LEU A 22 10.26 -2.37 3.63
CA LEU A 22 9.52 -3.63 3.49
C LEU A 22 9.35 -4.33 4.83
N ASN A 23 10.39 -4.39 5.66
CA ASN A 23 10.28 -4.93 7.03
C ASN A 23 9.27 -4.12 7.86
N ALA A 24 9.30 -2.78 7.77
CA ALA A 24 8.36 -1.94 8.48
C ALA A 24 6.91 -2.13 7.97
N ILE A 25 6.73 -2.32 6.66
CA ILE A 25 5.43 -2.65 6.06
C ILE A 25 4.94 -4.01 6.55
N GLU A 26 5.80 -5.02 6.59
CA GLU A 26 5.50 -6.35 7.12
C GLU A 26 5.01 -6.29 8.57
N GLU A 27 5.78 -5.62 9.44
CA GLU A 27 5.42 -5.43 10.85
C GLU A 27 4.09 -4.71 11.00
N TRP A 28 3.87 -3.65 10.19
CA TRP A 28 2.61 -2.91 10.21
C TRP A 28 1.43 -3.77 9.76
N VAL A 29 1.57 -4.54 8.68
CA VAL A 29 0.52 -5.43 8.18
C VAL A 29 0.15 -6.46 9.24
N GLN A 30 1.13 -7.11 9.87
CA GLN A 30 0.88 -8.10 10.91
C GLN A 30 0.20 -7.48 12.14
N ALA A 31 0.61 -6.28 12.55
CA ALA A 31 -0.02 -5.56 13.66
C ALA A 31 -1.47 -5.10 13.36
N ASN A 32 -1.87 -5.05 12.09
CA ASN A 32 -3.19 -4.57 11.65
C ASN A 32 -4.02 -5.64 10.92
N ALA A 33 -3.65 -6.91 11.01
CA ALA A 33 -4.22 -8.00 10.21
C ALA A 33 -5.75 -8.07 10.29
N ASP A 34 -6.32 -8.01 11.50
CA ASP A 34 -7.77 -8.07 11.71
C ASP A 34 -8.51 -6.88 11.05
N ASN A 35 -7.95 -5.67 11.14
CA ASN A 35 -8.54 -4.48 10.54
C ASN A 35 -8.46 -4.53 8.99
N ILE A 36 -7.34 -5.00 8.45
CA ILE A 36 -7.17 -5.19 7.01
C ILE A 36 -8.19 -6.21 6.49
N HIS A 37 -8.39 -7.31 7.24
CA HIS A 37 -9.39 -8.32 6.94
C HIS A 37 -10.80 -7.73 6.90
N ASP A 38 -11.19 -6.93 7.90
CA ASP A 38 -12.50 -6.27 7.95
C ASP A 38 -12.73 -5.30 6.78
N ILE A 39 -11.71 -4.50 6.44
CA ILE A 39 -11.76 -3.59 5.28
C ILE A 39 -11.94 -4.39 3.99
N PHE A 40 -11.19 -5.49 3.83
CA PHE A 40 -11.24 -6.31 2.64
C PHE A 40 -12.62 -6.94 2.42
N HIS A 41 -13.24 -7.50 3.48
CA HIS A 41 -14.61 -8.00 3.40
C HIS A 41 -15.60 -6.90 3.06
N TYR A 42 -15.50 -5.74 3.71
CA TYR A 42 -16.39 -4.61 3.42
C TYR A 42 -16.30 -4.15 1.96
N VAL A 43 -15.08 -4.03 1.43
CA VAL A 43 -14.80 -3.66 0.03
C VAL A 43 -15.36 -4.71 -0.93
N GLY A 44 -15.14 -6.00 -0.63
CA GLY A 44 -15.68 -7.12 -1.41
C GLY A 44 -17.20 -7.14 -1.45
N ASP A 45 -17.84 -7.05 -0.29
CA ASP A 45 -19.30 -7.07 -0.14
C ASP A 45 -19.98 -5.84 -0.77
N SER A 46 -19.30 -4.69 -0.72
CA SER A 46 -19.85 -3.43 -1.24
C SER A 46 -19.49 -3.15 -2.70
N GLU A 47 -18.67 -4.01 -3.34
CA GLU A 47 -18.16 -3.85 -4.71
C GLU A 47 -17.51 -2.47 -4.96
N ILE A 48 -16.81 -1.93 -3.96
CA ILE A 48 -16.10 -0.64 -4.06
C ILE A 48 -14.60 -0.85 -4.17
N GLU A 49 -13.87 0.16 -4.64
CA GLU A 49 -12.41 0.21 -4.54
C GLU A 49 -12.00 1.06 -3.34
N ALA A 50 -10.97 0.63 -2.62
CA ALA A 50 -10.43 1.40 -1.49
C ALA A 50 -8.90 1.32 -1.44
N SER A 51 -8.30 2.31 -0.81
CA SER A 51 -6.89 2.25 -0.42
C SER A 51 -6.65 2.69 1.01
N LYS A 52 -5.55 2.20 1.60
CA LYS A 52 -5.09 2.54 2.94
C LYS A 52 -3.59 2.86 2.90
N ILE A 53 -3.21 4.07 3.29
CA ILE A 53 -1.80 4.45 3.43
C ILE A 53 -1.20 3.75 4.65
N ILE A 54 -0.08 3.05 4.44
CA ILE A 54 0.73 2.40 5.46
C ILE A 54 1.76 3.39 6.00
N ASP A 55 2.52 3.98 5.08
CA ASP A 55 3.54 4.99 5.35
C ASP A 55 3.60 6.00 4.20
N GLY A 56 3.99 7.23 4.50
CA GLY A 56 4.10 8.27 3.49
C GLY A 56 4.92 9.47 3.92
N LYS A 57 5.56 10.09 2.93
CA LYS A 57 6.37 11.29 3.10
C LYS A 57 5.96 12.35 2.09
N GLN A 58 5.92 13.59 2.56
CA GLN A 58 5.74 14.77 1.71
C GLN A 58 6.99 15.64 1.77
N GLU A 59 7.48 16.05 0.59
CA GLU A 59 8.63 16.93 0.42
C GLU A 59 8.26 18.07 -0.53
N LYS A 60 8.84 19.25 -0.30
CA LYS A 60 8.67 20.41 -1.17
C LYS A 60 10.02 20.78 -1.78
N ASP A 61 10.09 20.90 -3.09
CA ASP A 61 11.33 21.29 -3.77
C ASP A 61 11.54 22.81 -3.77
N ALA A 62 12.69 23.25 -4.27
CA ALA A 62 13.07 24.65 -4.32
C ALA A 62 12.17 25.50 -5.25
N GLU A 63 11.49 24.88 -6.21
CA GLU A 63 10.54 25.50 -7.13
C GLU A 63 9.12 25.49 -6.57
N GLY A 64 8.93 24.93 -5.37
CA GLY A 64 7.67 24.87 -4.67
C GLY A 64 6.75 23.70 -5.07
N ARG A 65 7.22 22.79 -5.92
CA ARG A 65 6.48 21.57 -6.28
C ARG A 65 6.46 20.63 -5.09
N ILE A 66 5.34 19.92 -4.92
CA ILE A 66 5.14 18.98 -3.83
C ILE A 66 5.37 17.57 -4.38
N LYS A 67 6.29 16.83 -3.77
CA LYS A 67 6.45 15.40 -3.99
C LYS A 67 5.85 14.63 -2.81
N ILE A 68 4.99 13.67 -3.10
CA ILE A 68 4.40 12.76 -2.12
C ILE A 68 4.82 11.36 -2.52
N SER A 69 5.41 10.62 -1.58
CA SER A 69 5.77 9.22 -1.74
C SER A 69 5.03 8.41 -0.69
N SER A 70 4.34 7.34 -1.07
CA SER A 70 3.52 6.54 -0.16
C SER A 70 3.64 5.05 -0.44
N TYR A 71 3.56 4.25 0.63
CA TYR A 71 3.26 2.83 0.57
C TYR A 71 1.80 2.63 0.96
N GLU A 72 1.04 1.90 0.13
CA GLU A 72 -0.40 1.78 0.25
C GLU A 72 -0.86 0.33 0.08
N LEU A 73 -1.91 -0.04 0.80
CA LEU A 73 -2.75 -1.19 0.49
C LEU A 73 -3.86 -0.75 -0.44
N TYR A 74 -3.98 -1.41 -1.59
CA TYR A 74 -5.10 -1.27 -2.52
C TYR A 74 -5.99 -2.51 -2.41
N PHE A 75 -7.29 -2.28 -2.20
CA PHE A 75 -8.30 -3.32 -2.04
C PHE A 75 -9.20 -3.36 -3.28
N PHE A 76 -9.18 -4.50 -3.96
CA PHE A 76 -10.12 -4.90 -5.00
C PHE A 76 -10.95 -6.05 -4.48
N SER A 77 -12.17 -6.25 -4.99
CA SER A 77 -13.17 -7.18 -4.44
C SER A 77 -12.65 -8.57 -4.04
N ASN A 78 -11.63 -9.09 -4.71
CA ASN A 78 -10.99 -10.37 -4.42
C ASN A 78 -9.46 -10.32 -4.30
N LEU A 79 -8.85 -9.13 -4.25
CA LEU A 79 -7.39 -8.97 -4.24
C LEU A 79 -6.94 -7.78 -3.39
N MET A 80 -5.87 -7.98 -2.63
CA MET A 80 -5.19 -6.90 -1.89
C MET A 80 -3.76 -6.75 -2.41
N LEU A 81 -3.41 -5.53 -2.83
CA LEU A 81 -2.09 -5.21 -3.39
C LEU A 81 -1.34 -4.22 -2.50
N ILE A 82 -0.04 -4.43 -2.35
CA ILE A 82 0.88 -3.43 -1.81
C ILE A 82 1.47 -2.66 -2.98
N VAL A 83 1.33 -1.34 -2.94
CA VAL A 83 1.90 -0.46 -3.95
C VAL A 83 2.78 0.60 -3.33
N TYR A 84 3.79 1.02 -4.07
CA TYR A 84 4.48 2.28 -3.85
C TYR A 84 3.98 3.29 -4.87
N SER A 85 3.60 4.48 -4.41
CA SER A 85 3.19 5.56 -5.31
C SER A 85 4.05 6.80 -5.09
N GLU A 86 4.39 7.47 -6.19
CA GLU A 86 5.00 8.80 -6.18
C GLU A 86 4.09 9.75 -6.94
N GLU A 87 3.68 10.81 -6.28
CA GLU A 87 2.91 11.89 -6.85
C GLU A 87 3.72 13.18 -6.80
N THR A 88 3.86 13.85 -7.95
CA THR A 88 4.40 15.19 -8.05
C THR A 88 3.29 16.14 -8.42
N GLN A 89 3.06 17.16 -7.59
CA GLN A 89 2.10 18.23 -7.82
C GLN A 89 2.82 19.54 -8.13
N ASP A 90 2.54 20.12 -9.29
CA ASP A 90 2.88 21.50 -9.64
C ASP A 90 1.62 22.35 -9.54
N LEU A 91 1.47 23.05 -8.42
CA LEU A 91 0.28 23.84 -8.11
C LEU A 91 0.13 25.07 -9.02
N GLU A 92 1.23 25.60 -9.56
CA GLU A 92 1.18 26.73 -10.49
C GLU A 92 0.67 26.30 -11.86
N LYS A 93 1.06 25.09 -12.29
CA LYS A 93 0.61 24.51 -13.57
C LYS A 93 -0.67 23.68 -13.46
N SER A 94 -1.20 23.48 -12.24
CA SER A 94 -2.31 22.56 -11.97
C SER A 94 -2.05 21.15 -12.53
N GLU A 95 -0.79 20.72 -12.49
CA GLU A 95 -0.35 19.44 -13.04
C GLU A 95 -0.10 18.44 -11.89
N VAL A 96 -0.63 17.23 -12.04
CA VAL A 96 -0.39 16.11 -11.12
C VAL A 96 0.15 14.94 -11.93
N LEU A 97 1.37 14.52 -11.64
CA LEU A 97 1.98 13.33 -12.22
C LEU A 97 2.06 12.25 -11.15
N ARG A 98 1.34 11.14 -11.35
CA ARG A 98 1.39 9.98 -10.45
C ARG A 98 2.06 8.79 -11.13
N LYS A 99 2.97 8.15 -10.41
CA LYS A 99 3.59 6.88 -10.77
C LYS A 99 3.27 5.86 -9.69
N VAL A 100 2.91 4.66 -10.10
CA VAL A 100 2.58 3.56 -9.19
C VAL A 100 3.42 2.35 -9.55
N LYS A 101 3.97 1.69 -8.54
CA LYS A 101 4.71 0.44 -8.65
C LYS A 101 4.04 -0.60 -7.76
N TYR A 102 3.66 -1.74 -8.34
CA TYR A 102 3.19 -2.89 -7.58
C TYR A 102 4.38 -3.59 -6.92
N LEU A 103 4.28 -3.81 -5.62
CA LEU A 103 5.36 -4.40 -4.82
C LEU A 103 5.05 -5.84 -4.43
N GLY A 104 3.80 -6.11 -4.04
CA GLY A 104 3.38 -7.41 -3.57
C GLY A 104 1.87 -7.52 -3.43
N GLU A 105 1.43 -8.66 -2.92
CA GLU A 105 0.04 -8.96 -2.64
C GLU A 105 -0.12 -9.55 -1.23
N LEU A 106 -1.28 -9.29 -0.64
CA LEU A 106 -1.71 -9.90 0.60
C LEU A 106 -2.72 -11.00 0.28
N SER A 107 -2.43 -12.22 0.76
CA SER A 107 -3.33 -13.36 0.67
C SER A 107 -3.92 -13.66 2.04
N MET A 108 -5.22 -13.93 2.10
CA MET A 108 -5.82 -14.41 3.35
C MET A 108 -5.57 -15.90 3.49
N GLU A 109 -4.83 -16.28 4.53
CA GLU A 109 -4.77 -17.67 4.97
C GLU A 109 -5.92 -17.90 5.94
N CYS A 110 -7.00 -18.50 5.46
CA CYS A 110 -7.99 -19.05 6.38
C CYS A 110 -7.36 -20.26 7.07
N GLY A 111 -7.03 -20.11 8.36
CA GLY A 111 -6.69 -21.26 9.19
C GLY A 111 -7.86 -22.25 9.16
N GLU A 112 -7.55 -23.54 8.98
CA GLU A 112 -8.58 -24.58 9.10
C GLU A 112 -9.26 -24.49 10.49
N PRO A 113 -10.59 -24.71 10.55
CA PRO A 113 -11.38 -24.57 11.76
C PRO A 113 -10.95 -25.48 12.92
#